data_AF-A0A5C9EMG7-F1
#
_entry.id   AF-A0A5C9EMG7-F1
#
_cell.length_a   1.000
_cell.length_b   1.000
_cell.length_c   1.000
_cell.angle_alpha   90.00
_cell.angle_beta   90.00
_cell.angle_gamma   90.00
#
_symmetry.space_group_name_H-M   'P 1'
#
loop_
_entity.id
_entity.type
_entity.pdbx_description
1 polymer ?
#
loop_
_entity_poly.entity_id
_entity_poly.type
_entity_poly.pdbx_seq_one_letter_code
_entity_poly.pdbx_strand_id
1 'polypeptide(L)'
;MGTLTEEEVKGLPHRYETVPYNTFFKLWYALQKALPEDDKGEILTRIGRTIGREFNDEGIETIEDFLRQLRRFLEEEWAITDNARIDLSRDEEGNVSKILAMQDSCKMCFANTYYRYHDYGSPACMFPQVMMGILLKVRRKFGFKNIRFEGVNKGGVGECAMVWNVN
;
A
#
# COMPACT_ATOMS: atom_id res chain seq x y z
N MET A 1 5.26 -18.23 23.10
CA MET A 1 5.16 -16.77 23.24
C MET A 1 3.68 -16.44 23.35
N GLY A 2 3.26 -15.68 24.36
CA GLY A 2 1.86 -15.34 24.57
C GLY A 2 1.37 -14.28 23.58
N THR A 3 0.12 -14.38 23.17
CA THR A 3 -0.60 -13.37 22.39
C THR A 3 -0.93 -12.16 23.27
N LEU A 4 -0.80 -10.95 22.71
CA LEU A 4 -1.19 -9.71 23.39
C LEU A 4 -2.72 -9.61 23.51
N THR A 5 -3.20 -9.00 24.60
CA THR A 5 -4.61 -8.66 24.84
C THR A 5 -5.03 -7.38 24.10
N GLU A 6 -6.33 -7.16 23.89
CA GLU A 6 -6.83 -5.94 23.22
C GLU A 6 -6.44 -4.65 23.95
N GLU A 7 -6.36 -4.67 25.27
CA GLU A 7 -5.97 -3.52 26.09
C GLU A 7 -4.48 -3.21 25.92
N GLU A 8 -3.63 -4.24 25.86
CA GLU A 8 -2.21 -4.08 25.58
C GLU A 8 -1.97 -3.52 24.18
N VAL A 9 -2.76 -3.95 23.19
CA VAL A 9 -2.69 -3.41 21.82
C VAL A 9 -3.09 -1.94 21.78
N LYS A 10 -4.12 -1.53 22.52
CA LYS A 10 -4.55 -0.12 22.63
C LYS A 10 -3.52 0.76 23.33
N GLY A 11 -2.70 0.18 24.21
CA GLY A 11 -1.64 0.89 24.93
C GLY A 11 -0.34 1.08 24.14
N LEU A 12 -0.22 0.48 22.95
CA LEU A 12 0.97 0.63 22.12
C LEU A 12 1.06 2.05 21.54
N PRO A 13 2.27 2.63 21.43
CA PRO A 13 2.44 3.93 20.79
C PRO A 13 1.93 3.86 19.34
N HIS A 14 1.06 4.81 18.98
CA HIS A 14 0.50 4.92 17.63
C HIS A 14 1.51 5.41 16.59
N ARG A 15 2.65 5.95 17.05
CA ARG A 15 3.77 6.40 16.21
C ARG A 15 5.07 5.95 16.84
N TYR A 16 5.87 5.23 16.08
CA TYR A 16 7.23 4.87 16.46
C TYR A 16 8.20 5.92 15.89
N GLU A 17 9.29 6.19 16.62
CA GLU A 17 10.46 6.84 16.02
C GLU A 17 10.90 6.02 14.81
N THR A 18 11.39 6.72 13.77
CA THR A 18 11.68 6.17 12.45
C THR A 18 12.42 4.84 12.54
N VAL A 19 11.74 3.73 12.24
CA VAL A 19 12.37 2.41 12.23
C VAL A 19 13.30 2.34 11.02
N PRO A 20 14.60 2.01 11.18
CA PRO A 20 15.48 1.85 10.04
C PRO A 20 14.88 0.85 9.05
N TYR A 21 14.92 1.17 7.75
CA TYR A 21 14.28 0.36 6.72
C TYR A 21 14.70 -1.13 6.77
N ASN A 22 15.98 -1.41 7.03
CA ASN A 22 16.49 -2.77 7.19
C ASN A 22 15.82 -3.54 8.35
N THR A 23 15.50 -2.84 9.45
CA THR A 23 14.81 -3.43 10.60
C THR A 23 13.35 -3.72 10.27
N PHE A 24 12.65 -2.76 9.65
CA PHE A 24 11.29 -2.98 9.15
C PHE A 24 11.24 -4.17 8.20
N PHE A 25 12.16 -4.21 7.24
CA PHE A 25 12.26 -5.27 6.24
C PHE A 25 12.43 -6.66 6.87
N LYS A 26 13.35 -6.81 7.82
CA LYS A 26 13.59 -8.07 8.53
C LYS A 26 12.38 -8.51 9.37
N LEU A 27 11.77 -7.59 10.10
CA LEU A 27 10.56 -7.86 10.88
C LEU A 27 9.39 -8.28 9.98
N TRP A 28 9.20 -7.53 8.89
CA TRP A 28 8.17 -7.78 7.90
C TRP A 28 8.30 -9.16 7.26
N TYR A 29 9.53 -9.55 6.94
CA TYR A 29 9.83 -10.88 6.44
C TYR A 29 9.55 -11.98 7.46
N ALA A 30 10.02 -11.81 8.70
CA ALA A 30 9.82 -12.80 9.75
C ALA A 30 8.31 -13.04 9.97
N LEU A 31 7.52 -11.96 9.97
CA LEU A 31 6.07 -12.05 10.03
C LEU A 31 5.51 -12.87 8.86
N GLN A 32 5.85 -12.53 7.62
CA GLN A 32 5.36 -13.26 6.43
C GLN A 32 5.74 -14.75 6.38
N LYS A 33 6.89 -15.15 6.95
CA LYS A 33 7.30 -16.56 7.04
C LYS A 33 6.58 -17.30 8.17
N ALA A 34 6.22 -16.61 9.24
CA ALA A 34 5.50 -17.18 10.36
C ALA A 34 4.00 -17.37 10.09
N LEU A 35 3.44 -16.69 9.07
CA LEU A 35 2.03 -16.85 8.70
C LEU A 35 1.76 -18.24 8.12
N PRO A 36 0.65 -18.90 8.52
CA PRO A 36 0.17 -20.13 7.88
C PRO A 36 -0.04 -19.91 6.38
N GLU A 37 0.38 -20.85 5.53
CA GLU A 37 0.29 -20.67 4.07
C GLU A 37 -1.14 -20.42 3.59
N ASP A 38 -2.11 -21.13 4.17
CA ASP A 38 -3.54 -21.04 3.81
C ASP A 38 -4.13 -19.66 4.15
N ASP A 39 -3.70 -19.03 5.25
CA ASP A 39 -4.25 -17.76 5.74
C ASP A 39 -3.42 -16.54 5.31
N LYS A 40 -2.19 -16.77 4.83
CA LYS A 40 -1.21 -15.72 4.54
C LYS A 40 -1.78 -14.67 3.58
N GLY A 41 -2.46 -15.08 2.51
CA GLY A 41 -3.04 -14.15 1.55
C GLY A 41 -4.07 -13.22 2.18
N GLU A 42 -4.93 -13.77 3.05
CA GLU A 42 -5.96 -13.01 3.75
C GLU A 42 -5.36 -12.05 4.77
N ILE A 43 -4.43 -12.53 5.60
CA ILE A 43 -3.78 -11.72 6.64
C ILE A 43 -3.03 -10.55 6.02
N LEU A 44 -2.23 -10.79 4.98
CA LEU A 44 -1.49 -9.71 4.29
C LEU A 44 -2.44 -8.72 3.62
N THR A 45 -3.58 -9.18 3.11
CA THR A 45 -4.62 -8.29 2.59
C THR A 45 -5.20 -7.40 3.68
N ARG A 46 -5.50 -7.97 4.85
CA ARG A 46 -6.02 -7.22 6.01
C ARG A 46 -4.99 -6.19 6.51
N ILE A 47 -3.71 -6.55 6.59
CA ILE A 47 -2.63 -5.63 6.98
C ILE A 47 -2.55 -4.47 5.98
N GLY A 48 -2.43 -4.74 4.68
CA GLY A 48 -2.34 -3.70 3.66
C GLY A 48 -3.54 -2.75 3.70
N ARG A 49 -4.77 -3.27 3.80
CA ARG A 49 -5.98 -2.44 3.92
C ARG A 49 -6.01 -1.61 5.19
N THR A 50 -5.48 -2.13 6.29
CA THR A 50 -5.41 -1.40 7.57
C THR A 50 -4.46 -0.23 7.45
N ILE A 51 -3.26 -0.44 6.90
CA ILE A 51 -2.31 0.64 6.59
C ILE A 51 -3.00 1.71 5.73
N GLY A 52 -3.67 1.32 4.64
CA GLY A 52 -4.36 2.27 3.77
C GLY A 52 -5.49 3.06 4.45
N ARG A 53 -6.09 2.56 5.53
CA ARG A 53 -7.14 3.27 6.28
C ARG A 53 -6.58 4.38 7.17
N GLU A 54 -5.29 4.34 7.50
CA GLU A 54 -4.61 5.39 8.25
C GLU A 54 -4.44 6.68 7.43
N PHE A 55 -4.63 6.63 6.11
CA PHE A 55 -4.56 7.79 5.23
C PHE A 55 -5.49 8.91 5.69
N ASN A 56 -4.95 10.08 6.01
CA ASN A 56 -5.75 11.22 6.44
C ASN A 56 -6.43 11.90 5.24
N ASP A 57 -7.77 11.81 5.16
CA ASP A 57 -8.57 12.44 4.12
C ASP A 57 -9.22 13.77 4.53
N GLU A 58 -8.87 14.31 5.69
CA GLU A 58 -9.30 15.64 6.14
C GLU A 58 -8.72 16.74 5.24
N GLY A 59 -9.56 17.74 4.91
CA GLY A 59 -9.18 18.87 4.05
C GLY A 59 -8.94 18.51 2.57
N ILE A 60 -9.25 17.28 2.15
CA ILE A 60 -9.22 16.90 0.74
C ILE A 60 -10.55 17.27 0.08
N GLU A 61 -10.52 18.24 -0.83
CA GLU A 61 -11.67 18.71 -1.61
C GLU A 61 -11.56 18.38 -3.10
N THR A 62 -10.33 18.40 -3.65
CA THR A 62 -10.07 18.15 -5.07
C THR A 62 -9.29 16.86 -5.29
N ILE A 63 -9.27 16.36 -6.54
CA ILE A 63 -8.46 15.18 -6.87
C ILE A 63 -6.96 15.52 -6.78
N GLU A 64 -6.58 16.76 -7.06
CA GLU A 64 -5.21 17.26 -6.92
C GLU A 64 -4.76 17.27 -5.45
N ASP A 65 -5.63 17.68 -4.52
CA ASP A 65 -5.36 17.58 -3.08
C ASP A 65 -5.15 16.13 -2.66
N PHE A 66 -5.98 15.23 -3.18
CA PHE A 66 -5.84 13.80 -2.94
C PHE A 66 -4.51 13.26 -3.44
N LEU A 67 -4.11 13.56 -4.67
CA LEU A 67 -2.83 13.10 -5.22
C LEU A 67 -1.64 13.60 -4.39
N ARG A 68 -1.68 14.87 -3.97
CA ARG A 68 -0.64 15.46 -3.11
C ARG A 68 -0.56 14.76 -1.76
N GLN A 69 -1.70 14.57 -1.09
CA GLN A 69 -1.73 13.90 0.22
C GLN A 69 -1.37 12.42 0.10
N LEU A 70 -1.80 11.74 -0.97
CA LEU A 70 -1.45 10.36 -1.24
C LEU A 70 0.06 10.20 -1.41
N ARG A 71 0.70 11.07 -2.19
CA ARG A 71 2.15 11.07 -2.32
C ARG A 71 2.83 11.27 -0.97
N ARG A 72 2.38 12.26 -0.17
CA ARG A 72 2.91 12.52 1.17
C ARG A 72 2.79 11.31 2.09
N PHE A 73 1.62 10.68 2.12
CA PHE A 73 1.37 9.47 2.89
C PHE A 73 2.34 8.34 2.50
N LEU A 74 2.55 8.15 1.20
CA LEU A 74 3.42 7.09 0.68
C LEU A 74 4.91 7.36 0.88
N GLU A 75 5.38 8.61 0.76
CA GLU A 75 6.80 8.96 0.81
C GLU A 75 7.28 9.38 2.21
N GLU A 76 6.45 10.09 2.98
CA GLU A 76 6.84 10.69 4.25
C GLU A 76 6.28 9.94 5.45
N GLU A 77 4.97 9.69 5.48
CA GLU A 77 4.31 9.15 6.69
C GLU A 77 4.62 7.68 6.89
N TRP A 78 4.37 6.87 5.86
CA TRP A 78 4.67 5.44 5.89
C TRP A 78 5.95 5.08 5.14
N ALA A 79 6.53 6.03 4.40
CA ALA A 79 7.77 5.89 3.63
C ALA A 79 7.81 4.60 2.78
N ILE A 80 6.66 4.18 2.25
CA ILE A 80 6.41 2.96 1.47
C ILE A 80 7.15 2.97 0.14
N THR A 81 7.33 4.15 -0.44
CA THR A 81 7.87 4.34 -1.78
C THR A 81 8.88 5.46 -1.79
N ASP A 82 9.82 5.42 -2.72
CA ASP A 82 10.61 6.59 -3.09
C ASP A 82 10.14 7.05 -4.49
N ASN A 83 9.95 8.35 -4.69
CA ASN A 83 9.47 8.97 -5.94
C ASN A 83 8.15 8.38 -6.48
N ALA A 84 7.10 8.33 -5.67
CA ALA A 84 5.79 7.94 -6.13
C ALA A 84 5.25 8.95 -7.16
N ARG A 85 4.99 8.48 -8.38
CA ARG A 85 4.24 9.20 -9.40
C ARG A 85 2.87 8.58 -9.55
N ILE A 86 1.82 9.38 -9.36
CA ILE A 86 0.44 8.90 -9.45
C ILE A 86 -0.27 9.71 -10.53
N ASP A 87 -0.62 9.02 -11.61
CA ASP A 87 -1.32 9.57 -12.76
C ASP A 87 -2.79 9.11 -12.77
N LEU A 88 -3.63 9.88 -13.46
CA LEU A 88 -5.05 9.60 -13.62
C LEU A 88 -5.37 9.36 -15.09
N SER A 89 -6.20 8.36 -15.36
CA SER A 89 -6.89 8.22 -16.64
C SER A 89 -8.32 8.71 -16.47
N ARG A 90 -8.82 9.47 -17.45
CA ARG A 90 -10.19 9.96 -17.49
C ARG A 90 -10.94 9.30 -18.65
N ASP A 91 -12.25 9.11 -18.49
CA ASP A 91 -13.13 8.68 -19.58
C ASP A 91 -13.51 9.86 -20.50
N GLU A 92 -14.32 9.57 -21.53
CA GLU A 92 -14.80 10.55 -22.51
C GLU A 92 -15.63 11.68 -21.89
N GLU A 93 -16.20 11.44 -20.70
CA GLU A 93 -17.02 12.37 -19.93
C GLU A 93 -16.18 13.22 -18.97
N GLY A 94 -14.86 12.98 -18.92
CA GLY A 94 -13.91 13.69 -18.06
C GLY A 94 -13.84 13.17 -16.62
N ASN A 95 -14.56 12.10 -16.29
CA ASN A 95 -14.53 11.47 -14.98
C ASN A 95 -13.27 10.62 -14.82
N VAL A 96 -12.72 10.53 -13.60
CA VAL A 96 -11.56 9.68 -13.33
C VAL A 96 -12.00 8.22 -13.45
N SER A 97 -11.41 7.49 -14.41
CA SER A 97 -11.72 6.09 -14.69
C SER A 97 -10.68 5.13 -14.13
N LYS A 98 -9.40 5.56 -14.12
CA LYS A 98 -8.29 4.76 -13.58
C LYS A 98 -7.30 5.60 -12.80
N ILE A 99 -6.66 4.96 -11.83
CA ILE A 99 -5.51 5.48 -11.10
C ILE A 99 -4.30 4.60 -11.44
N LEU A 100 -3.21 5.24 -11.84
CA LEU A 100 -1.96 4.60 -12.20
C LEU A 100 -0.89 5.04 -11.21
N ALA A 101 -0.43 4.12 -10.35
CA ALA A 101 0.70 4.39 -9.47
C ALA A 101 1.98 3.82 -10.08
N MET A 102 2.90 4.70 -10.44
CA MET A 102 4.24 4.40 -10.90
C MET A 102 5.23 4.67 -9.78
N GLN A 103 6.10 3.71 -9.52
CA GLN A 103 7.06 3.78 -8.43
C GLN A 103 8.41 3.35 -8.92
N ASP A 104 9.42 4.18 -8.66
CA ASP A 104 10.84 3.87 -8.88
C ASP A 104 11.33 2.83 -7.85
N SER A 105 10.79 2.94 -6.62
CA SER A 105 11.05 1.99 -5.54
C SER A 105 9.77 1.75 -4.73
N CYS A 106 9.50 0.49 -4.43
CA CYS A 106 8.43 0.09 -3.53
C CYS A 106 9.00 -0.82 -2.45
N LYS A 107 9.11 -0.30 -1.23
CA LYS A 107 9.67 -1.01 -0.07
C LYS A 107 8.84 -2.23 0.31
N MET A 108 7.54 -2.21 -0.02
CA MET A 108 6.63 -3.35 0.14
C MET A 108 6.84 -4.45 -0.91
N CYS A 109 7.34 -4.10 -2.11
CA CYS A 109 7.65 -5.07 -3.16
C CYS A 109 9.13 -5.51 -3.13
N PHE A 110 10.06 -4.71 -2.59
CA PHE A 110 11.47 -5.09 -2.48
C PHE A 110 11.68 -6.34 -1.63
N ALA A 111 10.81 -6.54 -0.62
CA ALA A 111 10.67 -7.83 0.07
C ALA A 111 10.51 -8.97 -0.94
N ASN A 112 9.56 -8.87 -1.87
CA ASN A 112 9.33 -9.91 -2.88
C ASN A 112 10.57 -10.18 -3.75
N THR A 113 11.24 -9.12 -4.20
CA THR A 113 12.42 -9.23 -5.08
C THR A 113 13.61 -9.87 -4.37
N TYR A 114 14.04 -9.33 -3.22
CA TYR A 114 15.21 -9.84 -2.48
C TYR A 114 15.08 -11.33 -2.14
N TYR A 115 13.90 -11.78 -1.70
CA TYR A 115 13.71 -13.17 -1.26
C TYR A 115 13.50 -14.16 -2.41
N ARG A 116 13.00 -13.73 -3.57
CA ARG A 116 13.06 -14.57 -4.78
C ARG A 116 14.49 -14.90 -5.17
N TYR A 117 15.43 -13.97 -4.96
CA TYR A 117 16.85 -14.17 -5.28
C TYR A 117 17.59 -15.01 -4.24
N HIS A 118 17.24 -14.91 -2.95
CA HIS A 118 18.02 -15.56 -1.88
C HIS A 118 17.38 -16.80 -1.26
N ASP A 119 16.04 -16.91 -1.22
CA ASP A 119 15.34 -17.90 -0.39
C ASP A 119 14.30 -18.75 -1.15
N TYR A 120 14.25 -18.67 -2.50
CA TYR A 120 13.24 -19.34 -3.35
C TYR A 120 11.76 -19.04 -2.99
N GLY A 121 11.50 -18.08 -2.10
CA GLY A 121 10.15 -17.69 -1.68
C GLY A 121 9.57 -16.56 -2.55
N SER A 122 8.24 -16.48 -2.61
CA SER A 122 7.53 -15.32 -3.21
C SER A 122 6.72 -14.57 -2.13
N PRO A 123 7.30 -13.57 -1.46
CA PRO A 123 6.54 -12.63 -0.63
C PRO A 123 5.43 -11.95 -1.44
N ALA A 124 4.26 -11.71 -0.84
CA ALA A 124 3.19 -10.99 -1.53
C ALA A 124 3.39 -9.48 -1.38
N CYS A 125 3.38 -8.72 -2.48
CA CYS A 125 3.44 -7.26 -2.38
C CYS A 125 2.11 -6.74 -1.85
N MET A 126 2.14 -6.00 -0.73
CA MET A 126 0.94 -5.44 -0.09
C MET A 126 0.52 -4.09 -0.67
N PHE A 127 1.37 -3.45 -1.46
CA PHE A 127 1.09 -2.12 -2.01
C PHE A 127 -0.30 -2.02 -2.65
N PRO A 128 -0.77 -3.03 -3.42
CA PRO A 128 -2.13 -2.98 -3.95
C PRO A 128 -3.22 -2.88 -2.90
N GLN A 129 -3.05 -3.55 -1.77
CA GLN A 129 -4.05 -3.54 -0.71
C GLN A 129 -3.99 -2.26 0.13
N VAL A 130 -2.82 -1.62 0.24
CA VAL A 130 -2.68 -0.26 0.80
C VAL A 130 -3.48 0.73 -0.05
N MET A 131 -3.24 0.76 -1.37
CA MET A 131 -4.01 1.59 -2.28
C MET A 131 -5.51 1.30 -2.23
N MET A 132 -5.92 0.02 -2.21
CA MET A 132 -7.33 -0.33 -2.05
C MET A 132 -7.94 0.25 -0.76
N GLY A 133 -7.22 0.21 0.37
CA GLY A 133 -7.68 0.82 1.62
C GLY A 133 -7.92 2.32 1.49
N ILE A 134 -6.99 3.03 0.85
CA ILE A 134 -7.06 4.48 0.62
C ILE A 134 -8.22 4.82 -0.31
N LEU A 135 -8.31 4.15 -1.47
CA LEU A 135 -9.33 4.41 -2.48
C LEU A 135 -10.73 4.15 -1.96
N LEU A 136 -10.90 3.10 -1.14
CA LEU A 136 -12.18 2.82 -0.47
C LEU A 136 -12.54 3.92 0.55
N LYS A 137 -11.57 4.52 1.22
CA LYS A 137 -11.78 5.61 2.18
C LYS A 137 -12.28 6.88 1.48
N VAL A 138 -11.64 7.27 0.37
CA VAL A 138 -12.01 8.48 -0.39
C VAL A 138 -13.13 8.25 -1.42
N ARG A 139 -13.61 7.00 -1.55
CA ARG A 139 -14.59 6.57 -2.55
C ARG A 139 -15.77 7.53 -2.71
N ARG A 140 -16.41 7.88 -1.60
CA ARG A 140 -17.63 8.72 -1.62
C ARG A 140 -17.32 10.16 -2.03
N LYS A 141 -16.16 10.68 -1.67
CA LYS A 141 -15.74 12.05 -2.00
C LYS A 141 -15.57 12.25 -3.50
N PHE A 142 -15.00 11.25 -4.17
CA PHE A 142 -14.71 11.30 -5.60
C PHE A 142 -15.68 10.51 -6.48
N GLY A 143 -16.76 9.97 -5.90
CA GLY A 143 -17.76 9.23 -6.66
C GLY A 143 -17.29 7.91 -7.27
N PHE A 144 -16.20 7.32 -6.77
CA PHE A 144 -15.69 6.04 -7.27
C PHE A 144 -16.70 4.91 -7.01
N LYS A 145 -16.98 4.04 -8.00
CA LYS A 145 -18.00 2.99 -7.85
C LYS A 145 -17.39 1.60 -7.83
N ASN A 146 -16.68 1.18 -8.87
CA ASN A 146 -16.15 -0.18 -9.00
C ASN A 146 -14.65 -0.27 -8.76
N ILE A 147 -14.21 0.12 -7.57
CA ILE A 147 -12.78 0.11 -7.23
C ILE A 147 -12.23 -1.33 -7.32
N ARG A 148 -11.31 -1.56 -8.25
CA ARG A 148 -10.68 -2.86 -8.48
C ARG A 148 -9.24 -2.71 -8.93
N PHE A 149 -8.37 -3.53 -8.36
CA PHE A 149 -7.02 -3.70 -8.87
C PHE A 149 -7.01 -4.46 -10.21
N GLU A 150 -6.46 -3.84 -11.25
CA GLU A 150 -6.42 -4.43 -12.60
C GLU A 150 -5.11 -5.18 -12.87
N GLY A 151 -4.00 -4.75 -12.28
CA GLY A 151 -2.73 -5.48 -12.42
C GLY A 151 -1.47 -4.63 -12.23
N VAL A 152 -0.34 -5.27 -12.51
CA VAL A 152 1.00 -4.69 -12.50
C VAL A 152 1.59 -4.79 -13.90
N ASN A 153 2.05 -3.66 -14.43
CA ASN A 153 2.98 -3.59 -15.54
C ASN A 153 4.38 -3.37 -14.96
N LYS A 154 5.26 -4.35 -15.11
CA LYS A 154 6.66 -4.24 -14.66
C LYS A 154 7.48 -3.52 -15.73
N GLY A 155 8.16 -2.45 -15.35
CA GLY A 155 9.15 -1.75 -16.16
C GLY A 155 10.55 -2.35 -15.97
N GLY A 156 11.58 -1.51 -15.97
CA GLY A 156 12.94 -1.89 -15.61
C GLY A 156 13.08 -2.38 -14.15
N VAL A 157 14.31 -2.66 -13.71
CA VAL A 157 14.58 -3.09 -12.33
C VAL A 157 14.18 -1.98 -11.35
N GLY A 158 13.16 -2.24 -10.50
CA GLY A 158 12.65 -1.29 -9.51
C GLY A 158 11.36 -0.59 -9.93
N GLU A 159 11.13 -0.45 -11.23
CA GLU A 159 9.99 0.28 -11.78
C GLU A 159 8.75 -0.61 -11.87
N CYS A 160 7.68 -0.22 -11.16
CA CYS A 160 6.38 -0.88 -11.24
C CYS A 160 5.29 0.16 -11.49
N ALA A 161 4.45 -0.10 -12.50
CA ALA A 161 3.22 0.62 -12.74
C ALA A 161 2.05 -0.28 -12.33
N MET A 162 1.24 0.17 -11.40
CA MET A 162 0.07 -0.55 -10.91
C MET A 162 -1.19 0.23 -11.24
N VAL A 163 -2.26 -0.48 -11.62
CA VAL A 163 -3.47 0.13 -12.13
C VAL A 163 -4.68 -0.28 -11.30
N TRP A 164 -5.49 0.71 -10.93
CA TRP A 164 -6.81 0.51 -10.34
C TRP A 164 -7.87 1.12 -11.23
N ASN A 165 -8.91 0.34 -11.51
CA ASN A 165 -10.18 0.85 -11.95
C ASN A 165 -10.87 1.56 -10.79
N VAL A 166 -11.50 2.71 -11.04
CA VAL A 166 -12.30 3.43 -10.05
C VAL A 166 -13.68 3.84 -10.55
N ASN A 167 -14.03 3.52 -11.80
CA ASN A 167 -15.34 3.80 -12.39
C ASN A 167 -16.36 2.72 -12.04
#